data_AF-W6ANT8-F1
#
_entry.id   AF-W6ANT8-F1
#
_cell.length_a   1.000
_cell.length_b   1.000
_cell.length_c   1.000
_cell.angle_alpha   90.00
_cell.angle_beta   90.00
_cell.angle_gamma   90.00
#
_symmetry.space_group_name_H-M   'P 1'
#
loop_
_entity.id
_entity.type
_entity.pdbx_description
1 polymer ?
#
loop_
_entity_poly.entity_id
_entity_poly.type
_entity_poly.pdbx_seq_one_letter_code
_entity_poly.pdbx_strand_id
1 'polypeptide(L)'
;MPNFINKSLDLEAIELLIKNNINILALENLYAKIYIFNESSALITSSILTFNSFNKNFEYGTFIWDDNKKIKEILKNLDSNEKKINKFRLWKYS
;
A
#
# COMPACT_ATOMS: atom_id res chain seq x y z
N MET A 1 4.39 6.54 -22.85
CA MET A 1 3.49 5.78 -21.96
C MET A 1 4.34 5.15 -20.87
N PRO A 2 4.22 5.52 -19.59
CA PRO A 2 4.92 4.77 -18.54
C PRO A 2 4.11 3.51 -18.22
N ASN A 3 4.76 2.36 -18.41
CA ASN A 3 4.24 1.01 -18.32
C ASN A 3 3.68 0.67 -16.94
N PHE A 4 2.35 0.56 -16.83
CA PHE A 4 1.67 -0.17 -15.76
C PHE A 4 1.96 -1.69 -15.81
N ILE A 5 2.49 -2.19 -16.92
CA ILE A 5 2.46 -3.62 -17.31
C ILE A 5 3.83 -4.31 -17.19
N ASN A 6 4.89 -3.61 -16.74
CA ASN A 6 6.19 -4.26 -16.61
C ASN A 6 6.34 -5.01 -15.27
N LYS A 7 5.71 -6.20 -15.22
CA LYS A 7 6.07 -7.39 -14.41
C LYS A 7 5.70 -7.48 -12.92
N SER A 8 5.01 -6.52 -12.29
CA SER A 8 4.81 -6.56 -10.82
C SER A 8 3.37 -6.58 -10.29
N LEU A 9 2.35 -6.46 -11.15
CA LEU A 9 0.95 -6.43 -10.72
C LEU A 9 0.24 -7.72 -11.09
N ASP A 10 -0.27 -8.41 -10.07
CA ASP A 10 -1.12 -9.58 -10.20
C ASP A 10 -2.57 -9.12 -10.41
N LEU A 11 -3.05 -9.21 -11.65
CA LEU A 11 -4.40 -8.77 -12.02
C LEU A 11 -5.48 -9.60 -11.32
N GLU A 12 -5.26 -10.90 -11.14
CA GLU A 12 -6.21 -11.78 -10.45
C GLU A 12 -6.34 -11.37 -8.98
N ALA A 13 -5.22 -11.00 -8.34
CA ALA A 13 -5.25 -10.48 -6.98
C ALA A 13 -6.05 -9.16 -6.88
N ILE A 14 -5.90 -8.24 -7.85
CA ILE A 14 -6.67 -6.99 -7.88
C ILE A 14 -8.16 -7.26 -8.06
N GLU A 15 -8.52 -8.13 -9.00
CA GLU A 15 -9.91 -8.52 -9.24
C GLU A 15 -10.54 -9.15 -7.99
N LEU A 16 -9.79 -10.01 -7.28
CA LEU A 16 -10.22 -10.60 -6.02
C LEU A 16 -10.47 -9.52 -4.95
N LEU A 17 -9.58 -8.53 -4.83
CA LEU A 17 -9.74 -7.43 -3.88
C LEU A 17 -10.99 -6.58 -4.21
N ILE A 18 -11.21 -6.25 -5.48
CA ILE A 18 -12.39 -5.51 -5.95
C ILE A 18 -13.67 -6.30 -5.63
N LYS A 19 -13.68 -7.61 -5.92
CA LYS A 19 -14.83 -8.50 -5.66
C LYS A 19 -15.20 -8.60 -4.18
N ASN A 20 -14.24 -8.37 -3.29
CA ASN A 20 -14.44 -8.37 -1.83
C ASN A 20 -14.67 -6.95 -1.26
N ASN A 21 -15.02 -5.97 -2.10
CA ASN A 21 -15.30 -4.58 -1.70
C ASN A 21 -14.13 -3.92 -0.95
N ILE A 22 -12.89 -4.29 -1.27
CA ILE A 22 -11.70 -3.68 -0.71
C ILE A 22 -11.37 -2.42 -1.52
N ASN A 23 -11.14 -1.30 -0.83
CA ASN A 23 -10.71 -0.06 -1.47
C ASN A 23 -9.25 -0.17 -1.90
N ILE A 24 -8.98 0.05 -3.20
CA ILE A 24 -7.64 -0.01 -3.78
C ILE A 24 -7.27 1.37 -4.29
N LEU A 25 -6.13 1.88 -3.86
CA LEU A 25 -5.56 3.15 -4.30
C LEU A 25 -4.16 2.91 -4.86
N ALA A 26 -3.86 3.53 -6.01
CA ALA A 26 -2.54 3.46 -6.62
C ALA A 26 -1.69 4.65 -6.15
N LEU A 27 -0.70 4.36 -5.31
CA LEU A 27 0.29 5.35 -4.84
C LEU A 27 1.59 5.21 -5.65
N GLU A 28 1.82 6.10 -6.61
CA GLU A 28 3.08 6.17 -7.34
C GLU A 28 4.24 6.61 -6.42
N ASN A 29 5.44 6.08 -6.67
CA ASN A 29 6.69 6.40 -5.97
C ASN A 29 6.73 6.06 -4.46
N LEU A 30 5.86 5.17 -3.97
CA LEU A 30 5.96 4.61 -2.62
C LEU A 30 6.72 3.27 -2.64
N TYR A 31 7.98 3.27 -2.21
CA TYR A 31 8.80 2.05 -2.15
C TYR A 31 8.62 1.25 -0.84
N ALA A 32 8.17 1.92 0.22
CA ALA A 32 7.91 1.28 1.51
C ALA A 32 6.70 0.35 1.44
N LYS A 33 6.72 -0.74 2.23
CA LYS A 33 5.54 -1.56 2.48
C LYS A 33 5.08 -1.27 3.90
N ILE A 34 3.82 -0.87 4.01
CA ILE A 34 3.23 -0.38 5.25
C ILE A 34 1.89 -1.10 5.42
N TYR A 35 1.75 -1.83 6.52
CA TYR A 35 0.49 -2.47 6.91
C TYR A 35 -0.04 -1.73 8.13
N ILE A 36 -1.21 -1.10 8.00
CA ILE A 36 -1.88 -0.40 9.10
C ILE A 36 -3.07 -1.25 9.49
N PHE A 37 -3.14 -1.65 10.76
CA PHE A 37 -4.19 -2.56 11.25
C PHE A 37 -5.36 -1.82 11.88
N ASN A 38 -5.08 -0.70 12.54
CA ASN A 38 -6.04 0.17 13.21
C ASN A 38 -5.47 1.59 13.34
N GLU A 39 -6.11 2.46 14.12
CA GLU A 39 -5.66 3.84 14.32
C GLU A 39 -4.39 4.00 15.16
N SER A 40 -3.83 2.92 15.72
CA SER A 40 -2.73 2.94 16.68
C SER A 40 -1.53 2.08 16.34
N SER A 41 -1.68 1.15 15.38
CA SER A 41 -0.72 0.08 15.14
C SER A 41 -0.44 -0.12 13.66
N ALA A 42 0.85 -0.26 13.33
CA ALA A 42 1.30 -0.52 11.96
C ALA A 42 2.62 -1.28 11.91
N LEU A 43 2.84 -2.01 10.83
CA LEU A 43 4.10 -2.64 10.47
C LEU A 43 4.69 -1.95 9.23
N ILE A 44 5.89 -1.37 9.37
CA ILE A 44 6.67 -0.84 8.25
C ILE A 44 7.79 -1.84 8.00
N THR A 45 7.84 -2.43 6.81
CA THR A 45 8.68 -3.61 6.55
C THR A 45 9.23 -3.65 5.13
N SER A 46 10.29 -4.43 4.93
CA SER A 46 10.77 -4.83 3.60
C SER A 46 9.84 -5.86 2.93
N SER A 47 9.06 -6.60 3.72
CA SER A 47 8.15 -7.65 3.25
C SER A 47 7.04 -7.11 2.35
N ILE A 48 6.85 -7.74 1.18
CA ILE A 48 5.68 -7.52 0.33
C ILE A 48 4.51 -8.43 0.74
N LEU A 49 3.31 -8.15 0.23
CA LEU A 49 2.09 -8.91 0.53
C LEU A 49 2.06 -10.25 -0.21
N THR A 50 2.98 -11.15 0.12
CA THR A 50 3.07 -12.50 -0.43
C THR A 50 3.37 -13.52 0.65
N PHE A 51 2.87 -14.74 0.50
CA PHE A 51 3.11 -15.83 1.45
C PHE A 51 4.60 -16.05 1.72
N ASN A 52 5.43 -15.96 0.69
CA ASN A 52 6.87 -16.19 0.78
C ASN A 52 7.57 -15.12 1.63
N SER A 53 7.21 -13.85 1.47
CA SER A 53 7.85 -12.76 2.24
C SER A 53 7.50 -12.85 3.73
N PHE A 54 6.26 -13.24 4.05
CA PHE A 54 5.82 -13.37 5.44
C PHE A 54 6.30 -14.63 6.16
N ASN A 55 6.57 -15.73 5.45
CA ASN A 55 6.81 -17.03 6.10
C ASN A 55 8.15 -17.69 5.77
N LYS A 56 8.87 -17.21 4.75
CA LYS A 56 10.06 -17.90 4.22
C LYS A 56 11.28 -16.99 4.11
N ASN A 57 11.08 -15.75 3.65
CA ASN A 57 12.19 -14.81 3.51
C ASN A 57 12.65 -14.27 4.84
N PHE A 58 13.93 -13.90 4.89
CA PHE A 58 14.45 -13.05 5.95
C PHE A 58 14.10 -11.60 5.64
N GLU A 59 13.08 -11.08 6.30
CA GLU A 59 12.59 -9.70 6.15
C GLU A 59 12.86 -8.92 7.44
N TYR A 60 12.97 -7.60 7.33
CA TYR A 60 13.15 -6.73 8.49
C TYR A 60 12.14 -5.58 8.46
N GLY A 61 11.73 -5.14 9.64
CA GLY A 61 10.78 -4.05 9.77
C GLY A 61 10.70 -3.53 11.19
N THR A 62 9.92 -2.47 11.35
CA THR A 62 9.57 -1.92 12.66
C THR A 62 8.07 -2.03 12.86
N PHE A 63 7.70 -2.48 14.05
CA PHE A 63 6.31 -2.47 14.50
C PHE A 63 6.06 -1.24 15.37
N ILE A 64 5.02 -0.50 15.04
CA ILE A 64 4.50 0.62 15.82
C ILE A 64 3.32 0.07 16.61
N TRP A 65 3.38 0.21 17.93
CA TRP A 65 2.37 -0.27 18.86
C TRP A 65 1.80 0.89 19.68
N ASP A 66 0.47 1.00 19.66
CA ASP A 66 -0.30 1.97 20.45
C ASP A 66 0.16 3.44 20.33
N ASP A 67 0.49 3.88 19.10
CA ASP A 67 0.91 5.26 18.82
C ASP A 67 0.02 5.93 17.77
N ASN A 68 -1.14 6.40 18.24
CA ASN A 68 -2.12 7.11 17.41
C ASN A 68 -1.54 8.34 16.71
N LYS A 69 -0.58 9.04 17.34
CA LYS A 69 0.00 10.25 16.76
C LYS A 69 0.86 9.89 15.56
N LYS A 70 1.69 8.85 15.69
CA LYS A 70 2.54 8.38 14.60
C LYS A 70 1.73 7.81 13.44
N ILE A 71 0.68 7.03 13.73
CA ILE A 71 -0.20 6.50 12.67
C ILE A 71 -0.91 7.65 11.92
N LYS A 72 -1.43 8.65 12.62
CA LYS A 72 -2.05 9.83 11.97
C LYS A 72 -1.05 10.61 11.11
N GLU A 73 0.20 10.73 11.55
CA GLU A 73 1.28 11.34 10.76
C GLU A 73 1.54 10.56 9.47
N ILE A 74 1.64 9.24 9.55
CA ILE A 74 1.86 8.35 8.39
C ILE A 74 0.70 8.50 7.39
N LEU A 75 -0.55 8.40 7.85
CA LEU A 75 -1.73 8.52 7.00
C LEU A 75 -1.77 9.88 6.30
N LYS A 76 -1.52 10.98 7.02
CA LYS A 76 -1.45 12.33 6.44
C LYS A 76 -0.39 12.45 5.34
N ASN A 77 0.76 11.79 5.52
CA ASN A 77 1.84 11.77 4.53
C ASN A 77 1.45 10.97 3.28
N LEU A 78 0.74 9.84 3.45
CA LEU A 78 0.23 9.03 2.34
C LEU A 78 -0.86 9.79 1.55
N ASP A 79 -1.83 10.41 2.22
CA ASP A 79 -2.89 11.21 1.59
C ASP A 79 -2.32 12.40 0.79
N SER A 80 -1.28 13.04 1.33
CA SER A 80 -0.61 14.16 0.67
C SER A 80 0.06 13.72 -0.63
N ASN A 81 0.51 12.47 -0.71
CA ASN A 81 1.04 11.88 -1.94
C ASN A 81 -0.08 11.48 -2.89
N GLU A 82 -1.19 10.94 -2.40
CA GLU A 82 -2.38 10.65 -3.22
C GLU A 82 -2.91 11.90 -3.93
N LYS A 83 -3.04 13.03 -3.21
CA LYS A 83 -3.50 14.30 -3.81
C LYS A 83 -2.56 14.84 -4.90
N LYS A 84 -1.26 14.55 -4.82
CA LYS A 84 -0.32 14.88 -5.91
C LYS A 84 -0.56 13.99 -7.14
N ILE A 85 -1.00 12.75 -6.94
CA ILE A 85 -1.26 11.76 -8.01
C ILE A 85 -2.62 12.01 -8.69
N ASN A 86 -3.66 12.38 -7.94
CA ASN A 86 -4.96 12.76 -8.52
C ASN A 86 -4.87 13.98 -9.47
N LYS A 87 -3.79 14.78 -9.37
CA LYS A 87 -3.47 15.84 -10.34
C LYS A 87 -2.99 15.31 -11.69
N PHE A 88 -2.55 14.04 -11.76
CA PHE A 88 -1.95 13.42 -12.95
C PHE A 88 -2.73 12.24 -13.54
N ARG A 89 -3.65 11.59 -12.80
CA ARG A 89 -4.40 10.44 -13.34
C ARG A 89 -5.80 10.30 -12.76
N LEU A 90 -6.79 10.70 -13.56
CA LEU A 90 -8.14 10.16 -13.51
C LEU A 90 -8.41 9.51 -14.87
N TRP A 91 -8.14 8.22 -14.99
CA TRP A 91 -8.84 7.38 -15.96
C TRP A 91 -9.92 6.65 -15.17
N LYS A 92 -11.10 7.27 -15.14
CA LYS A 92 -12.32 6.61 -14.71
C LYS A 92 -12.64 5.55 -15.75
N TYR A 93 -12.67 4.29 -15.36
CA TYR A 93 -13.56 3.34 -16.02
C TYR A 93 -14.97 3.68 -15.55
N SER A 94 -15.65 4.51 -16.35
CA SER A 94 -17.10 4.65 -16.41
C SER A 94 -17.71 3.45 -17.12
#